data_AF-Q09JL1-F1
#
_entry.id   AF-Q09JL1-F1
#
_cell.length_a   1.000
_cell.length_b   1.000
_cell.length_c   1.000
_cell.angle_alpha   90.00
_cell.angle_beta   90.00
_cell.angle_gamma   90.00
#
_symmetry.space_group_name_H-M   'P 1'
#
loop_
_entity.id
_entity.type
_entity.pdbx_description
1 polymer ?
#
loop_
_entity_poly.entity_id
_entity_poly.type
_entity_poly.pdbx_seq_one_letter_code
_entity_poly.pdbx_strand_id
1 'polypeptide(L)'
;MDSLRIVFLVLAATRFFLSVEACGYCFMSCNHQEYTRIKTNDTYHTCSYVCDPGSYYSCWWPEYHNEPCWKFDNAQEGKCYKGVCLISKEYEKKKNKSEGGAMPCERGYDYLSNKRGVFECKYYCQDPPHTIKDLPDGSPCLAVSTATVGGCTSAGYCY
;
A
#
# COMPACT_ATOMS: atom_id res chain seq x y z
N MET A 1 -71.24 -12.32 23.45
CA MET A 1 -70.75 -13.49 22.71
C MET A 1 -70.60 -13.11 21.25
N ASP A 2 -69.82 -12.08 20.94
CA ASP A 2 -68.34 -12.06 20.91
C ASP A 2 -67.78 -13.03 19.87
N SER A 3 -67.13 -12.44 18.86
CA SER A 3 -65.93 -12.91 18.15
C SER A 3 -66.10 -12.75 16.64
N LEU A 4 -65.14 -12.29 15.86
CA LEU A 4 -63.87 -11.60 16.09
C LEU A 4 -63.46 -11.22 14.66
N ARG A 5 -63.26 -9.94 14.38
CA ARG A 5 -62.72 -9.47 13.09
C ARG A 5 -61.25 -9.88 13.02
N ILE A 6 -60.83 -10.61 11.99
CA ILE A 6 -59.41 -10.74 11.64
C ILE A 6 -59.22 -10.24 10.20
N VAL A 7 -58.77 -8.98 10.14
CA VAL A 7 -58.24 -8.32 8.95
C VAL A 7 -56.80 -8.79 8.80
N PHE A 8 -56.50 -9.63 7.79
CA PHE A 8 -55.12 -9.93 7.43
C PHE A 8 -54.60 -8.81 6.52
N LEU A 9 -53.97 -7.82 7.16
CA LEU A 9 -53.03 -6.89 6.54
C LEU A 9 -51.80 -7.69 6.10
N VAL A 10 -51.69 -7.98 4.80
CA VAL A 10 -50.46 -8.53 4.21
C VAL A 10 -49.45 -7.39 4.14
N LEU A 11 -48.61 -7.32 5.18
CA LEU A 11 -47.47 -6.42 5.31
C LEU A 11 -46.47 -6.66 4.18
N ALA A 12 -46.17 -5.57 3.48
CA ALA A 12 -45.05 -5.43 2.56
C ALA A 12 -43.73 -5.80 3.26
N ALA A 13 -43.09 -6.87 2.78
CA ALA A 13 -41.74 -7.25 3.19
C ALA A 13 -40.97 -7.81 1.99
N THR A 14 -40.98 -7.12 0.86
CA THR A 14 -39.91 -7.31 -0.14
C THR A 14 -38.68 -6.59 0.38
N ARG A 15 -37.95 -7.32 1.23
CA ARG A 15 -36.60 -6.97 1.65
C ARG A 15 -35.76 -6.75 0.39
N PHE A 16 -35.29 -5.51 0.23
CA PHE A 16 -34.11 -5.17 -0.55
C PHE A 16 -32.93 -6.03 -0.04
N PHE A 17 -32.80 -7.25 -0.54
CA PHE A 17 -31.52 -7.95 -0.58
C PHE A 17 -30.76 -7.38 -1.77
N LEU A 18 -30.21 -6.17 -1.60
CA LEU A 18 -29.02 -5.84 -2.38
C LEU A 18 -27.93 -6.74 -1.82
N SER A 19 -27.62 -7.78 -2.58
CA SER A 19 -26.49 -8.65 -2.32
C SER A 19 -25.26 -7.76 -2.13
N VAL A 20 -24.64 -7.88 -0.97
CA VAL A 20 -23.33 -7.29 -0.69
C VAL A 20 -22.29 -8.19 -1.37
N GLU A 21 -22.39 -8.36 -2.69
CA GLU A 21 -21.51 -9.19 -3.51
C GLU A 21 -20.20 -8.48 -3.89
N ALA A 22 -19.93 -7.30 -3.31
CA ALA A 22 -18.78 -6.48 -3.65
C ALA A 22 -17.46 -6.84 -2.94
N CYS A 23 -17.38 -7.93 -2.16
CA CYS A 23 -16.13 -8.32 -1.48
C CYS A 23 -15.82 -9.83 -1.44
N GLY A 24 -16.51 -10.66 -2.24
CA GLY A 24 -16.24 -12.10 -2.31
C GLY A 24 -15.04 -12.47 -3.21
N TYR A 25 -14.67 -11.61 -4.17
CA TYR A 25 -13.68 -11.94 -5.20
C TYR A 25 -12.22 -11.79 -4.76
N CYS A 26 -11.95 -11.14 -3.62
CA CYS A 26 -10.57 -10.98 -3.15
C CYS A 26 -10.02 -12.19 -2.40
N PHE A 27 -10.89 -13.07 -1.89
CA PHE A 27 -10.45 -14.19 -1.08
C PHE A 27 -9.78 -15.32 -1.90
N MET A 28 -9.96 -15.33 -3.22
CA MET A 28 -9.45 -16.41 -4.10
C MET A 28 -8.38 -15.98 -5.12
N SER A 29 -8.06 -14.69 -5.21
CA SER A 29 -7.28 -14.14 -6.34
C SER A 29 -5.84 -13.74 -6.00
N CYS A 30 -5.47 -13.63 -4.72
CA CYS A 30 -4.07 -13.54 -4.30
C CYS A 30 -3.43 -14.92 -4.34
N ASN A 31 -3.33 -15.50 -5.53
CA ASN A 31 -2.75 -16.81 -5.75
C ASN A 31 -1.22 -16.70 -5.65
N HIS A 32 -0.72 -16.35 -4.46
CA HIS A 32 0.70 -16.31 -4.04
C HIS A 32 1.70 -16.00 -5.17
N GLN A 33 1.45 -14.96 -5.97
CA GLN A 33 2.55 -14.38 -6.73
C GLN A 33 3.40 -13.62 -5.72
N GLU A 34 4.30 -14.36 -5.07
CA GLU A 34 5.28 -13.87 -4.11
C GLU A 34 6.32 -13.05 -4.89
N TYR A 35 5.97 -11.81 -5.21
CA TYR A 35 7.00 -10.85 -5.56
C TYR A 35 7.68 -10.38 -4.27
N THR A 36 8.98 -10.12 -4.37
CA THR A 36 9.80 -9.74 -3.21
C THR A 36 9.23 -8.48 -2.55
N ARG A 37 9.03 -8.55 -1.23
CA ARG A 37 8.52 -7.43 -0.44
C ARG A 37 9.64 -6.41 -0.17
N ILE A 38 9.36 -5.12 -0.34
CA ILE A 38 10.29 -4.06 -0.01
C ILE A 38 10.47 -3.97 1.52
N LYS A 39 11.69 -4.25 1.96
CA LYS A 39 12.13 -4.20 3.36
C LYS A 39 13.43 -3.40 3.48
N THR A 40 13.67 -2.83 4.66
CA THR A 40 14.98 -2.34 5.10
C THR A 40 15.28 -2.94 6.46
N ASN A 41 16.41 -3.65 6.60
CA ASN A 41 16.78 -4.38 7.82
C ASN A 41 15.66 -5.32 8.30
N ASP A 42 15.16 -6.16 7.38
CA ASP A 42 14.04 -7.10 7.59
C ASP A 42 12.71 -6.49 8.07
N THR A 43 12.61 -5.16 8.11
CA THR A 43 11.43 -4.41 8.52
C THR A 43 10.68 -3.92 7.30
N TYR A 44 9.38 -4.19 7.25
CA TYR A 44 8.50 -3.86 6.12
C TYR A 44 8.31 -2.35 5.96
N HIS A 45 8.23 -1.87 4.72
CA HIS A 45 7.86 -0.47 4.46
C HIS A 45 6.35 -0.25 4.51
N THR A 46 5.57 -1.31 4.26
CA THR A 46 4.10 -1.31 4.34
C THR A 46 3.63 -2.62 4.96
N CYS A 47 2.58 -2.57 5.76
CA CYS A 47 1.95 -3.75 6.36
C CYS A 47 0.88 -4.38 5.46
N SER A 48 0.77 -3.94 4.22
CA SER A 48 -0.12 -4.50 3.22
C SER A 48 0.48 -4.43 1.83
N TYR A 49 -0.05 -5.24 0.93
CA TYR A 49 0.38 -5.31 -0.44
C TYR A 49 -0.73 -5.62 -1.43
N VAL A 50 -0.57 -5.12 -2.64
CA VAL A 50 -1.46 -5.42 -3.76
C VAL A 50 -1.03 -6.74 -4.40
N CYS A 51 -1.93 -7.66 -4.68
CA CYS A 51 -1.56 -8.99 -5.16
C CYS A 51 -1.05 -9.00 -6.60
N ASP A 52 -1.48 -8.03 -7.40
CA ASP A 52 -1.01 -7.75 -8.75
C ASP A 52 -0.84 -6.23 -8.91
N PRO A 53 0.37 -5.69 -8.70
CA PRO A 53 0.68 -4.29 -8.95
C PRO A 53 0.41 -3.83 -10.39
N GLY A 54 0.25 -4.76 -11.34
CA GLY A 54 -0.15 -4.51 -12.72
C GLY A 54 -1.58 -4.04 -12.89
N SER A 55 -2.44 -4.28 -11.89
CA SER A 55 -3.88 -4.09 -12.00
C SER A 55 -4.43 -3.19 -10.91
N TYR A 56 -5.07 -2.10 -11.32
CA TYR A 56 -5.71 -1.14 -10.41
C TYR A 56 -6.81 -1.77 -9.54
N TYR A 57 -7.51 -2.78 -10.06
CA TYR A 57 -8.60 -3.48 -9.36
C TYR A 57 -8.10 -4.68 -8.55
N SER A 58 -6.80 -4.81 -8.36
CA SER A 58 -6.22 -5.92 -7.62
C SER A 58 -6.52 -5.81 -6.13
N CYS A 59 -6.66 -6.96 -5.51
CA CYS A 59 -6.92 -7.09 -4.10
C CYS A 59 -5.66 -6.79 -3.30
N TRP A 60 -5.86 -6.43 -2.03
CA TRP A 60 -4.76 -6.23 -1.10
C TRP A 60 -4.77 -7.27 0.00
N TRP A 61 -3.58 -7.56 0.51
CA TRP A 61 -3.36 -8.55 1.56
C TRP A 61 -2.52 -7.93 2.69
N PRO A 62 -2.90 -8.11 3.96
CA PRO A 62 -2.10 -7.65 5.09
C PRO A 62 -0.92 -8.60 5.35
N GLU A 63 0.20 -8.04 5.79
CA GLU A 63 1.30 -8.80 6.41
C GLU A 63 0.84 -9.37 7.76
N TYR A 64 1.59 -10.34 8.32
CA TYR A 64 1.24 -10.95 9.59
C TYR A 64 1.22 -9.95 10.74
N HIS A 65 0.33 -10.20 11.71
CA HIS A 65 0.20 -9.35 12.89
C HIS A 65 1.52 -9.30 13.69
N ASN A 66 1.93 -8.09 14.08
CA ASN A 66 3.18 -7.78 14.80
C ASN A 66 4.48 -7.97 14.02
N GLU A 67 4.42 -8.24 12.71
CA GLU A 67 5.61 -8.11 11.86
C GLU A 67 6.18 -6.69 11.95
N PRO A 68 7.51 -6.52 12.00
CA PRO A 68 8.13 -5.21 12.16
C PRO A 68 7.91 -4.37 10.91
N CYS A 69 7.50 -3.12 11.09
CA CYS A 69 7.27 -2.17 10.00
C CYS A 69 7.81 -0.77 10.31
N TRP A 70 8.10 0.00 9.26
CA TRP A 70 8.51 1.39 9.37
C TRP A 70 7.30 2.32 9.33
N LYS A 71 7.17 3.17 10.35
CA LYS A 71 6.14 4.22 10.44
C LYS A 71 6.65 5.50 9.82
N PHE A 72 6.18 5.80 8.62
CA PHE A 72 6.60 6.97 7.85
C PHE A 72 5.79 8.25 8.15
N ASP A 73 4.78 8.22 9.04
CA ASP A 73 3.93 9.37 9.34
C ASP A 73 4.73 10.63 9.73
N ASN A 74 5.79 10.42 10.53
CA ASN A 74 6.68 11.47 11.03
C ASN A 74 8.08 11.43 10.40
N ALA A 75 8.32 10.58 9.41
CA ALA A 75 9.61 10.53 8.72
C ALA A 75 9.88 11.86 7.99
N GLN A 76 11.13 12.27 7.93
CA GLN A 76 11.53 13.48 7.22
C GLN A 76 11.44 13.29 5.72
N GLU A 77 11.02 14.35 5.04
CA GLU A 77 11.03 14.42 3.59
C GLU A 77 12.45 14.61 3.07
N GLY A 78 12.70 14.02 1.91
CA GLY A 78 13.97 14.03 1.25
C GLY A 78 13.83 13.91 -0.26
N LYS A 79 14.96 13.63 -0.90
CA LYS A 79 15.04 13.34 -2.32
C LYS A 79 15.88 12.10 -2.58
N CYS A 80 15.50 11.37 -3.62
CA CYS A 80 16.20 10.16 -4.03
C CYS A 80 17.57 10.48 -4.60
N TYR A 81 18.59 9.75 -4.17
CA TYR A 81 19.93 9.80 -4.73
C TYR A 81 20.51 8.39 -4.74
N LYS A 82 20.69 7.81 -5.93
CA LYS A 82 21.18 6.46 -6.16
C LYS A 82 20.40 5.40 -5.35
N GLY A 83 19.07 5.49 -5.38
CA GLY A 83 18.18 4.56 -4.69
C GLY A 83 18.05 4.77 -3.18
N VAL A 84 18.63 5.82 -2.62
CA VAL A 84 18.53 6.15 -1.19
C VAL A 84 17.79 7.47 -1.00
N CYS A 85 16.89 7.51 -0.02
CA CYS A 85 16.22 8.76 0.36
C CYS A 85 17.13 9.60 1.27
N LEU A 86 17.64 10.71 0.74
CA LEU A 86 18.46 11.64 1.51
C LEU A 86 17.61 12.82 1.98
N ILE A 87 17.69 13.15 3.27
CA ILE A 87 17.07 14.37 3.81
C ILE A 87 17.62 15.60 3.07
N SER A 88 16.81 16.64 2.88
CA SER A 88 17.10 17.75 1.96
C SER A 88 18.51 18.36 2.13
N LYS A 89 18.98 18.56 3.36
CA LYS A 89 20.32 19.12 3.62
C LYS A 89 21.46 18.22 3.13
N GLU A 90 21.29 16.90 3.20
CA GLU A 90 22.29 15.93 2.73
C GLU A 90 22.24 15.78 1.22
N TYR A 91 21.03 15.76 0.66
CA TYR A 91 20.82 15.71 -0.77
C TYR A 91 21.50 16.88 -1.48
N GLU A 92 21.29 18.11 -1.00
CA GLU A 92 21.88 19.32 -1.58
C GLU A 92 23.43 19.32 -1.60
N LYS A 93 24.06 18.58 -0.68
CA LYS A 93 25.53 18.42 -0.64
C LYS A 93 26.04 17.38 -1.64
N LYS A 94 25.22 16.38 -1.96
CA LYS A 94 25.59 15.23 -2.78
C LYS A 94 25.07 15.30 -4.22
N LYS A 95 24.09 16.16 -4.49
CA LYS A 95 23.52 16.28 -5.82
C LYS A 95 24.58 16.70 -6.83
N ASN A 96 24.65 15.93 -7.91
CA ASN A 96 25.47 16.26 -9.06
C ASN A 96 24.61 17.08 -10.03
N LYS A 97 25.20 17.77 -11.02
CA LYS A 97 24.42 18.50 -12.03
C LYS A 97 23.53 17.61 -12.91
N SER A 98 23.77 16.29 -12.95
CA SER A 98 22.92 15.32 -13.62
C SER A 98 21.87 14.78 -12.64
N GLU A 99 20.92 15.63 -12.24
CA GLU A 99 19.73 15.17 -11.53
C GLU A 99 18.70 14.67 -12.54
N GLY A 100 17.97 13.62 -12.16
CA GLY A 100 16.90 13.07 -12.98
C GLY A 100 17.33 11.94 -13.91
N GLY A 101 16.31 11.25 -14.39
CA GLY A 101 16.38 10.09 -15.26
C GLY A 101 14.97 9.63 -15.58
N ALA A 102 14.82 8.83 -16.62
CA ALA A 102 13.55 8.16 -16.86
C ALA A 102 13.31 7.09 -15.80
N MET A 103 12.05 6.87 -15.44
CA MET A 103 11.65 5.70 -14.65
C MET A 103 12.11 4.43 -15.38
N PRO A 104 12.80 3.49 -14.72
CA PRO A 104 13.24 2.24 -15.35
C PRO A 104 12.10 1.38 -15.91
N CYS A 105 10.91 1.53 -15.36
CA CYS A 105 9.68 0.84 -15.74
C CYS A 105 8.47 1.65 -15.24
N GLU A 106 7.28 1.39 -15.82
CA GLU A 106 6.03 1.93 -15.29
C GLU A 106 5.82 1.46 -13.84
N ARG A 107 5.32 2.36 -12.99
CA ARG A 107 5.11 2.07 -11.57
C ARG A 107 3.80 1.31 -11.39
N GLY A 108 3.88 0.17 -10.71
CA GLY A 108 2.70 -0.58 -10.31
C GLY A 108 1.91 0.08 -9.18
N TYR A 109 0.69 -0.37 -8.99
CA TYR A 109 -0.16 0.03 -7.88
C TYR A 109 0.35 -0.57 -6.56
N ASP A 110 0.67 0.29 -5.59
CA ASP A 110 1.24 -0.11 -4.30
C ASP A 110 0.86 0.85 -3.16
N TYR A 111 1.21 0.47 -1.93
CA TYR A 111 1.02 1.29 -0.72
C TYR A 111 2.31 1.99 -0.26
N LEU A 112 3.37 2.00 -1.08
CA LEU A 112 4.71 2.48 -0.71
C LEU A 112 4.82 4.00 -0.77
N SER A 113 3.74 4.71 -0.50
CA SER A 113 3.72 6.16 -0.46
C SER A 113 2.59 6.67 0.39
N ASN A 114 2.72 7.93 0.81
CA ASN A 114 1.62 8.71 1.33
C ASN A 114 1.62 10.09 0.67
N LYS A 115 0.75 11.00 1.12
CA LYS A 115 0.64 12.37 0.59
C LYS A 115 1.95 13.19 0.62
N ARG A 116 2.97 12.75 1.35
CA ARG A 116 4.26 13.43 1.53
C ARG A 116 5.36 12.84 0.63
N GLY A 117 5.21 11.62 0.12
CA GLY A 117 6.20 11.02 -0.78
C GLY A 117 6.23 9.49 -0.75
N VAL A 118 7.16 8.93 -1.52
CA VAL A 118 7.43 7.49 -1.62
C VAL A 118 8.38 7.05 -0.52
N PHE A 119 8.17 5.86 0.04
CA PHE A 119 9.03 5.32 1.08
C PHE A 119 10.36 4.85 0.48
N GLU A 120 11.50 5.38 0.96
CA GLU A 120 12.86 4.93 0.60
C GLU A 120 13.21 4.87 -0.89
N CYS A 121 12.57 5.65 -1.74
CA CYS A 121 12.88 5.71 -3.17
C CYS A 121 12.68 4.40 -3.95
N LYS A 122 11.92 3.45 -3.41
CA LYS A 122 11.68 2.15 -4.05
C LYS A 122 10.24 2.02 -4.49
N TYR A 123 10.03 1.32 -5.59
CA TYR A 123 8.70 1.02 -6.11
C TYR A 123 8.71 -0.33 -6.84
N TYR A 124 7.53 -0.92 -7.04
CA TYR A 124 7.36 -2.12 -7.87
C TYR A 124 7.11 -1.72 -9.33
N CYS A 125 7.76 -2.40 -10.28
CA CYS A 125 7.33 -2.31 -11.67
C CYS A 125 5.91 -2.85 -11.86
N GLN A 126 5.15 -2.24 -12.77
CA GLN A 126 3.81 -2.68 -13.13
C GLN A 126 3.82 -4.09 -13.74
N ASP A 127 4.79 -4.39 -14.62
CA ASP A 127 4.85 -5.68 -15.30
C ASP A 127 5.41 -6.80 -14.40
N PRO A 128 4.87 -8.03 -14.49
CA PRO A 128 5.46 -9.21 -13.86
C PRO A 128 6.94 -9.39 -14.29
N PRO A 129 7.85 -9.75 -13.37
CA PRO A 129 7.61 -10.27 -12.03
C PRO A 129 7.56 -9.16 -10.94
N HIS A 130 7.13 -7.94 -11.28
CA HIS A 130 7.00 -6.79 -10.37
C HIS A 130 8.30 -6.46 -9.64
N THR A 131 9.41 -6.45 -10.37
CA THR A 131 10.74 -6.21 -9.79
C THR A 131 10.78 -4.87 -9.06
N ILE A 132 11.49 -4.83 -7.94
CA ILE A 132 11.77 -3.60 -7.20
C ILE A 132 12.77 -2.76 -8.00
N LYS A 133 12.45 -1.49 -8.21
CA LYS A 133 13.33 -0.50 -8.83
C LYS A 133 13.45 0.74 -7.95
N ASP A 134 14.54 1.46 -8.18
CA ASP A 134 14.78 2.75 -7.57
C ASP A 134 14.13 3.85 -8.40
N LEU A 135 13.53 4.82 -7.74
CA LEU A 135 13.08 6.07 -8.34
C LEU A 135 14.28 6.87 -8.87
N PRO A 136 14.10 7.63 -9.97
CA PRO A 136 15.12 8.54 -10.47
C PRO A 136 15.58 9.55 -9.41
N ASP A 137 16.85 9.94 -9.51
CA ASP A 137 17.45 10.93 -8.64
C ASP A 137 16.65 12.25 -8.67
N GLY A 138 16.44 12.84 -7.49
CA GLY A 138 15.65 14.05 -7.29
C GLY A 138 14.17 13.82 -6.98
N SER A 139 13.66 12.60 -7.13
CA SER A 139 12.27 12.27 -6.79
C SER A 139 11.99 12.49 -5.29
N PRO A 140 10.81 13.00 -4.89
CA PRO A 140 10.47 13.20 -3.48
C PRO A 140 10.28 11.85 -2.77
N CYS A 141 10.78 11.76 -1.54
CA CYS A 141 10.73 10.53 -0.75
C CYS A 141 10.65 10.81 0.76
N LEU A 142 10.39 9.76 1.54
CA LEU A 142 10.46 9.74 2.99
C LEU A 142 11.60 8.83 3.47
N ALA A 143 12.46 9.36 4.32
CA ALA A 143 13.69 8.71 4.75
C ALA A 143 13.47 7.78 5.95
N VAL A 144 13.75 6.49 5.79
CA VAL A 144 13.62 5.46 6.82
C VAL A 144 14.53 5.71 8.01
N SER A 145 15.67 6.38 7.80
CA SER A 145 16.61 6.77 8.87
C SER A 145 15.98 7.70 9.92
N THR A 146 14.84 8.31 9.59
CA THR A 146 14.06 9.17 10.48
C THR A 146 12.66 8.62 10.79
N ALA A 147 12.32 7.45 10.25
CA ALA A 147 11.11 6.73 10.59
C ALA A 147 11.27 6.00 11.93
N THR A 148 10.15 5.66 12.57
CA THR A 148 10.16 4.81 13.77
C THR A 148 9.74 3.39 13.40
N VAL A 149 10.23 2.39 14.15
CA VAL A 149 9.76 1.01 14.01
C VAL A 149 8.45 0.84 14.77
N GLY A 150 7.51 0.13 14.16
CA GLY A 150 6.23 -0.27 14.72
C GLY A 150 5.93 -1.75 14.43
N GLY A 151 4.66 -2.13 14.58
CA GLY A 151 4.17 -3.48 14.25
C GLY A 151 3.01 -3.44 13.26
N CYS A 152 2.81 -4.54 12.53
CA CYS A 152 1.66 -4.66 11.64
C CYS A 152 0.37 -5.04 12.37
N THR A 153 -0.72 -4.35 12.04
CA THR A 153 -2.09 -4.73 12.43
C THR A 153 -2.64 -5.77 11.47
N SER A 154 -3.63 -6.57 11.92
CA SER A 154 -4.36 -7.49 11.04
C SER A 154 -5.13 -6.79 9.90
N ALA A 155 -5.31 -5.47 9.98
CA ALA A 155 -5.94 -4.65 8.96
C ALA A 155 -4.93 -4.06 7.96
N GLY A 156 -3.64 -4.38 8.06
CA GLY A 156 -2.61 -3.96 7.11
C GLY A 156 -1.99 -2.58 7.36
N TYR A 157 -2.23 -1.99 8.54
CA TYR A 157 -1.60 -0.73 8.97
C TYR A 157 -0.39 -0.98 9.89
N CYS A 158 0.58 -0.07 9.86
CA CYS A 158 1.72 -0.03 10.77
C CYS A 158 1.39 0.87 11.98
N TYR A 159 1.43 0.33 13.21
CA TYR A 159 1.05 1.05 14.45
C TYR A 159 2.23 1.32 15.37
#